data_AF-A0A6S7BGT6-F1
#
_entry.id   AF-A0A6S7BGT6-F1
#
_cell.length_a   1.000
_cell.length_b   1.000
_cell.length_c   1.000
_cell.angle_alpha   90.00
_cell.angle_beta   90.00
_cell.angle_gamma   90.00
#
_symmetry.space_group_name_H-M   'P 1'
#
loop_
_entity.id
_entity.type
_entity.pdbx_description
1 polymer ?
#
loop_
_entity_poly.entity_id
_entity_poly.type
_entity_poly.pdbx_seq_one_letter_code
_entity_poly.pdbx_strand_id
1 'polypeptide(L)'
;MLGGNPLSERTRAGIAQGNPDVDTTDGPRISFTTGSGDAWKPASQPIEQAVADWYPESRRDEIVASWADIDIEPGSSAFSIFLGRLRDSVNIHDEAFGSEVRKWLTTLSNSRSQRETTFDVALDASETCEDRAALAFVKMQIATISEEVQSGAYDHRMDELVSRARQVFRHTCLESIAAKKVPTLRFADEIEVHLAFQVKLNEVLQLGWAVRDMRFFDVSGVTESDLAKAMTEVQTQENEQFGAWLACWSPWGSMLKRHDCEKYNAVQNALYREEELYLEGEVNDMHREVGLENDMDVRVGAGKAAMEAIERRLKIPLTMDFLANQGKTHLLDPVWNTSVDT
;
A
#
# COMPACT_ATOMS: atom_id res chain seq x y z
N MET A 1 23.35 -8.06 -26.93
CA MET A 1 24.28 -7.35 -26.03
C MET A 1 23.51 -6.23 -25.36
N LEU A 2 23.39 -6.26 -24.03
CA LEU A 2 22.65 -5.26 -23.25
C LEU A 2 23.58 -4.42 -22.34
N GLY A 3 24.87 -4.35 -22.64
CA GLY A 3 25.84 -3.59 -21.84
C GLY A 3 25.47 -2.10 -21.75
N GLY A 4 25.53 -1.53 -20.54
CA GLY A 4 25.24 -0.12 -20.28
C GLY A 4 23.77 0.24 -20.09
N ASN A 5 22.83 -0.72 -20.12
CA ASN A 5 21.42 -0.46 -19.84
C ASN A 5 21.11 -0.52 -18.34
N PRO A 6 20.26 0.38 -17.81
CA PRO A 6 19.81 0.35 -16.42
C PRO A 6 18.77 -0.77 -16.22
N LEU A 7 19.24 -2.02 -16.12
CA LEU A 7 18.38 -3.18 -15.88
C LEU A 7 18.12 -3.34 -14.39
N SER A 8 16.86 -3.56 -13.99
CA SER A 8 16.52 -3.87 -12.60
C SER A 8 17.26 -5.13 -12.12
N GLU A 9 17.49 -5.26 -10.81
CA GLU A 9 18.14 -6.45 -10.22
C GLU A 9 17.38 -7.74 -10.57
N ARG A 10 16.05 -7.68 -10.53
CA ARG A 10 15.17 -8.80 -10.91
C ARG A 10 15.30 -9.18 -12.39
N THR A 11 15.39 -8.20 -13.29
CA THR A 11 15.64 -8.45 -14.72
C THR A 11 17.00 -9.09 -14.93
N ARG A 12 18.04 -8.62 -14.23
CA ARG A 12 19.39 -9.21 -14.29
C ARG A 12 19.39 -10.65 -13.77
N ALA A 13 18.74 -10.92 -12.65
CA ALA A 13 18.58 -12.26 -12.09
C ALA A 13 17.80 -13.19 -13.03
N GLY A 14 16.70 -12.70 -13.62
CA GLY A 14 15.90 -13.45 -14.58
C GLY A 14 16.67 -13.79 -15.86
N ILE A 15 17.47 -12.85 -16.39
CA ILE A 15 18.37 -13.11 -17.53
C ILE A 15 19.46 -14.12 -17.16
N ALA A 16 20.04 -14.02 -15.96
CA ALA A 16 21.05 -14.95 -15.48
C ALA A 16 20.51 -16.38 -15.31
N GLN A 17 19.29 -16.54 -14.78
CA GLN A 17 18.61 -17.84 -14.66
C GLN A 17 18.11 -18.38 -16.00
N GLY A 18 17.74 -17.49 -16.93
CA GLY A 18 17.25 -17.83 -18.27
C GLY A 18 18.35 -18.05 -19.31
N ASN A 19 19.61 -17.74 -18.99
CA ASN A 19 20.74 -18.07 -19.86
C ASN A 19 20.93 -19.59 -19.81
N PRO A 20 20.76 -20.31 -20.94
CA PRO A 20 20.90 -21.74 -20.95
C PRO A 20 22.31 -22.12 -20.51
N ASP A 21 22.41 -23.10 -19.61
CA ASP A 21 23.66 -23.84 -19.41
C ASP A 21 24.14 -24.33 -20.77
N VAL A 22 25.46 -24.51 -20.89
CA VAL A 22 26.21 -24.74 -22.14
C VAL A 22 25.61 -25.83 -23.06
N ASP A 23 24.72 -26.68 -22.54
CA ASP A 23 24.12 -27.84 -23.21
C ASP A 23 22.66 -27.68 -23.74
N THR A 24 21.99 -26.52 -23.63
CA THR A 24 20.66 -26.33 -24.26
C THR A 24 20.66 -25.18 -25.27
N THR A 25 20.59 -25.53 -26.55
CA THR A 25 20.91 -24.63 -27.68
C THR A 25 19.68 -23.95 -28.33
N ASP A 26 18.65 -23.60 -27.58
CA ASP A 26 17.40 -23.05 -28.16
C ASP A 26 16.99 -21.64 -27.68
N GLY A 27 17.90 -20.90 -27.04
CA GLY A 27 17.68 -19.51 -26.62
C GLY A 27 18.78 -18.55 -27.11
N PRO A 28 18.45 -17.27 -27.41
CA PRO A 28 19.47 -16.27 -27.69
C PRO A 28 20.35 -16.05 -26.46
N ARG A 29 21.68 -16.10 -26.64
CA ARG A 29 22.63 -15.80 -25.56
C ARG A 29 22.64 -14.30 -25.27
N ILE A 30 22.20 -13.90 -24.08
CA ILE A 30 22.16 -12.51 -23.66
C ILE A 30 23.39 -12.22 -22.81
N SER A 31 24.32 -11.44 -23.37
CA SER A 31 25.42 -10.84 -22.62
C SER A 31 25.03 -9.46 -22.09
N PHE A 32 25.21 -9.27 -20.78
CA PHE A 32 25.17 -7.97 -20.12
C PHE A 32 26.45 -7.82 -19.29
N THR A 33 26.95 -6.60 -19.16
CA THR A 33 28.08 -6.31 -18.29
C THR A 33 27.55 -6.01 -16.88
N THR A 34 28.08 -6.68 -15.85
CA THR A 34 28.11 -6.14 -14.48
C THR A 34 29.10 -4.99 -14.41
N GLY A 35 28.98 -4.04 -15.34
CA GLY A 35 29.53 -2.73 -15.07
C GLY A 35 28.80 -2.25 -13.83
N SER A 36 29.52 -1.69 -12.88
CA SER A 36 29.01 -0.60 -12.06
C SER A 36 28.63 0.55 -12.98
N GLY A 37 27.69 0.34 -13.91
CA GLY A 37 26.77 1.39 -14.23
C GLY A 37 26.10 1.59 -12.90
N ASP A 38 26.45 2.68 -12.22
CA ASP A 38 25.71 3.15 -11.07
C ASP A 38 24.24 2.87 -11.42
N ALA A 39 23.62 1.94 -10.69
CA ALA A 39 22.18 1.97 -10.60
C ALA A 39 21.87 3.43 -10.36
N TRP A 40 21.00 4.04 -11.18
CA TRP A 40 20.70 5.46 -11.07
C TRP A 40 20.21 5.69 -9.65
N LYS A 41 21.13 6.02 -8.75
CA LYS A 41 20.86 6.47 -7.42
C LYS A 41 20.69 7.95 -7.66
N PRO A 42 19.46 8.48 -7.67
CA PRO A 42 19.32 9.92 -7.69
C PRO A 42 20.16 10.42 -6.52
N ALA A 43 21.13 11.28 -6.83
CA ALA A 43 22.00 11.82 -5.79
C ALA A 43 21.11 12.41 -4.70
N SER A 44 21.37 12.05 -3.44
CA SER A 44 20.64 12.63 -2.32
C SER A 44 20.84 14.14 -2.36
N GLN A 45 19.82 14.86 -2.80
CA GLN A 45 19.76 16.30 -2.69
C GLN A 45 19.15 16.68 -1.33
N PRO A 46 19.36 17.89 -0.83
CA PRO A 46 18.67 18.38 0.36
C PRO A 46 17.16 18.24 0.22
N ILE A 47 16.47 17.84 1.29
CA ILE A 47 15.02 17.53 1.22
C ILE A 47 14.22 18.74 0.73
N GLU A 48 14.61 19.95 1.11
CA GLU A 48 13.96 21.18 0.73
C GLU A 48 14.03 21.42 -0.78
N GLN A 49 15.11 20.98 -1.44
CA GLN A 49 15.24 21.04 -2.89
C GLN A 49 14.40 19.95 -3.56
N ALA A 50 14.41 18.71 -3.03
CA ALA A 50 13.58 17.63 -3.55
C ALA A 50 12.08 17.94 -3.48
N VAL A 51 11.64 18.60 -2.40
CA VAL A 51 10.26 19.06 -2.25
C VAL A 51 9.98 20.21 -3.21
N ALA A 52 10.87 21.21 -3.32
CA ALA A 52 10.69 22.35 -4.21
C ALA A 52 10.54 21.96 -5.69
N ASP A 53 11.17 20.87 -6.11
CA ASP A 53 11.06 20.36 -7.47
C ASP A 53 9.63 19.92 -7.86
N TRP A 54 8.74 19.66 -6.89
CA TRP A 54 7.32 19.36 -7.13
C TRP A 54 6.45 20.61 -7.34
N TYR A 55 7.00 21.80 -7.12
CA TYR A 55 6.31 23.07 -7.22
C TYR A 55 6.76 23.88 -8.45
N PRO A 56 5.87 24.75 -8.98
CA PRO A 56 6.25 25.71 -10.01
C PRO A 56 7.40 26.60 -9.54
N GLU A 57 8.25 27.03 -10.49
CA GLU A 57 9.44 27.86 -10.21
C GLU A 57 9.14 29.07 -9.32
N SER A 58 7.97 29.70 -9.51
CA SER A 58 7.54 30.88 -8.75
C SER A 58 7.37 30.66 -7.24
N ARG A 59 7.27 29.40 -6.78
CA ARG A 59 7.10 29.05 -5.35
C ARG A 59 8.29 28.32 -4.76
N ARG A 60 9.33 28.01 -5.55
CA ARG A 60 10.45 27.18 -5.07
C ARG A 60 11.15 27.79 -3.87
N ASP A 61 11.45 29.09 -3.89
CA ASP A 61 12.15 29.77 -2.80
C ASP A 61 11.35 29.73 -1.48
N GLU A 62 10.02 29.89 -1.55
CA GLU A 62 9.10 29.78 -0.41
C GLU A 62 9.17 28.36 0.19
N ILE A 63 9.09 27.34 -0.67
CA ILE A 63 9.10 25.94 -0.26
C ILE A 63 10.45 25.55 0.34
N VAL A 64 11.57 25.96 -0.28
CA VAL A 64 12.92 25.73 0.24
C VAL A 64 13.04 26.29 1.66
N ALA A 65 12.60 27.53 1.88
CA ALA A 65 12.65 28.14 3.21
C ALA A 65 11.79 27.38 4.25
N SER A 66 10.61 26.88 3.86
CA SER A 66 9.72 26.15 4.77
C SER A 66 10.19 24.75 5.16
N TRP A 67 11.11 24.16 4.38
CA TRP A 67 11.64 22.81 4.62
C TRP A 67 13.09 22.78 5.12
N ALA A 68 13.78 23.93 5.17
CA ALA A 68 15.19 24.01 5.56
C ALA A 68 15.47 23.40 6.95
N ASP A 69 14.58 23.63 7.93
CA ASP A 69 14.75 23.10 9.30
C ASP A 69 14.38 21.61 9.42
N ILE A 70 13.79 21.01 8.37
CA ILE A 70 13.38 19.60 8.33
C ILE A 70 14.52 18.72 7.80
N ASP A 71 15.48 19.28 7.04
CA ASP A 71 16.61 18.53 6.45
C ASP A 71 17.47 17.80 7.49
N ILE A 72 17.52 18.33 8.72
CA ILE A 72 18.26 17.73 9.84
C ILE A 72 17.50 16.61 10.57
N GLU A 73 16.23 16.37 10.26
CA GLU A 73 15.44 15.30 10.90
C GLU A 73 15.91 13.90 10.42
N PRO A 74 15.95 12.89 11.31
CA PRO A 74 16.30 11.52 10.90
C PRO A 74 15.38 11.00 9.78
N GLY A 75 15.96 10.38 8.75
CA GLY A 75 15.21 9.82 7.62
C GLY A 75 14.87 10.82 6.49
N SER A 76 15.19 12.11 6.66
CA SER A 76 14.97 13.15 5.63
C SER A 76 15.64 12.81 4.28
N SER A 77 16.86 12.28 4.32
CA SER A 77 17.61 11.87 3.13
C SER A 77 16.95 10.72 2.37
N ALA A 78 16.43 9.71 3.07
CA ALA A 78 15.68 8.61 2.45
C ALA A 78 14.41 9.12 1.77
N PHE A 79 13.71 10.07 2.40
CA PHE A 79 12.55 10.70 1.82
C PHE A 79 12.87 11.59 0.60
N SER A 80 13.97 12.34 0.63
CA SER A 80 14.45 13.12 -0.52
C SER A 80 14.72 12.24 -1.74
N ILE A 81 15.43 11.12 -1.54
CA ILE A 81 15.68 10.12 -2.57
C ILE A 81 14.35 9.56 -3.12
N PHE A 82 13.42 9.23 -2.22
CA PHE A 82 12.08 8.77 -2.58
C PHE A 82 11.34 9.77 -3.47
N LEU A 83 11.33 11.07 -3.11
CA LEU A 83 10.66 12.12 -3.90
C LEU A 83 11.26 12.26 -5.29
N GLY A 84 12.59 12.20 -5.41
CA GLY A 84 13.28 12.19 -6.70
C GLY A 84 12.84 11.00 -7.57
N ARG A 85 12.80 9.79 -6.99
CA ARG A 85 12.37 8.57 -7.69
C ARG A 85 10.89 8.60 -8.08
N LEU A 86 10.02 9.06 -7.18
CA LEU A 86 8.60 9.18 -7.45
C LEU A 86 8.39 10.11 -8.66
N ARG A 87 9.11 11.23 -8.71
CA ARG A 87 9.07 12.17 -9.83
C ARG A 87 9.53 11.55 -11.16
N ASP A 88 10.54 10.69 -11.14
CA ASP A 88 11.10 10.09 -12.36
C ASP A 88 10.24 8.92 -12.90
N SER A 89 9.50 8.24 -12.02
CA SER A 89 8.64 7.08 -12.35
C SER A 89 7.24 7.46 -12.82
N VAL A 90 6.73 8.60 -12.37
CA VAL A 90 5.40 9.11 -12.77
C VAL A 90 5.53 10.16 -13.86
N ASN A 91 4.47 10.35 -14.63
CA ASN A 91 4.42 11.46 -15.56
C ASN A 91 4.21 12.76 -14.77
N ILE A 92 5.28 13.50 -14.46
CA ILE A 92 5.21 14.76 -13.69
C ILE A 92 4.30 15.82 -14.35
N HIS A 93 3.99 15.66 -15.65
CA HIS A 93 3.04 16.52 -16.35
C HIS A 93 1.57 16.20 -16.03
N ASP A 94 1.29 15.13 -15.29
CA ASP A 94 -0.03 14.89 -14.69
C ASP A 94 -0.25 15.87 -13.52
N GLU A 95 -0.84 17.01 -13.86
CA GLU A 95 -1.12 18.09 -12.90
C GLU A 95 -2.04 17.64 -11.76
N ALA A 96 -2.92 16.65 -11.97
CA ALA A 96 -3.77 16.15 -10.92
C ALA A 96 -2.95 15.36 -9.88
N PHE A 97 -2.06 14.48 -10.34
CA PHE A 97 -1.15 13.76 -9.46
C PHE A 97 -0.17 14.72 -8.75
N GLY A 98 0.45 15.64 -9.50
CA GLY A 98 1.33 16.66 -8.93
C GLY A 98 0.61 17.51 -7.87
N SER A 99 -0.67 17.85 -8.08
CA SER A 99 -1.47 18.56 -7.09
C SER A 99 -1.72 17.74 -5.82
N GLU A 100 -1.96 16.43 -5.91
CA GLU A 100 -2.15 15.59 -4.73
C GLU A 100 -0.84 15.43 -3.95
N VAL A 101 0.29 15.23 -4.64
CA VAL A 101 1.61 15.18 -4.00
C VAL A 101 1.91 16.51 -3.28
N ARG A 102 1.64 17.66 -3.91
CA ARG A 102 1.84 18.97 -3.26
C ARG A 102 0.94 19.19 -2.05
N LYS A 103 -0.33 18.77 -2.11
CA LYS A 103 -1.23 18.82 -0.94
C LYS A 103 -0.66 17.99 0.21
N TRP A 104 -0.22 16.77 -0.09
CA TRP A 104 0.39 15.88 0.90
C TRP A 104 1.68 16.46 1.48
N LEU A 105 2.58 17.00 0.65
CA LEU A 105 3.79 17.70 1.13
C LEU A 105 3.43 18.90 2.02
N THR A 106 2.37 19.64 1.71
CA THR A 106 1.89 20.74 2.58
C THR A 106 1.38 20.21 3.93
N THR A 107 0.75 19.04 3.95
CA THR A 107 0.33 18.39 5.19
C THR A 107 1.56 17.98 6.04
N LEU A 108 2.55 17.35 5.42
CA LEU A 108 3.80 16.94 6.09
C LEU A 108 4.61 18.12 6.67
N SER A 109 4.66 19.26 5.98
CA SER A 109 5.39 20.43 6.50
C SER A 109 4.82 20.91 7.83
N ASN A 110 3.53 20.68 8.08
CA ASN A 110 2.82 21.14 9.27
C ASN A 110 2.72 20.10 10.41
N SER A 111 3.08 18.84 10.17
CA SER A 111 2.97 17.77 11.18
C SER A 111 4.24 16.95 11.32
N ARG A 112 4.91 17.08 12.47
CA ARG A 112 6.12 16.32 12.77
C ARG A 112 5.87 14.81 12.90
N SER A 113 4.77 14.39 13.50
CA SER A 113 4.42 12.97 13.62
C SER A 113 4.17 12.30 12.26
N GLN A 114 3.53 13.03 11.32
CA GLN A 114 3.36 12.55 9.95
C GLN A 114 4.70 12.45 9.23
N ARG A 115 5.62 13.40 9.45
CA ARG A 115 6.98 13.34 8.90
C ARG A 115 7.74 12.14 9.42
N GLU A 116 7.79 11.93 10.74
CA GLU A 116 8.48 10.80 11.35
C GLU A 116 7.98 9.47 10.75
N THR A 117 6.65 9.27 10.73
CA THR A 117 6.05 8.07 10.13
C THR A 117 6.36 7.93 8.63
N THR A 118 6.30 9.04 7.88
CA THR A 118 6.57 9.05 6.44
C THR A 118 8.04 8.76 6.14
N PHE A 119 8.96 9.31 6.94
CA PHE A 119 10.40 9.13 6.78
C PHE A 119 10.80 7.70 7.12
N ASP A 120 10.19 7.09 8.14
CA ASP A 120 10.39 5.67 8.45
C ASP A 120 9.92 4.78 7.28
N VAL A 121 8.73 5.04 6.70
CA VAL A 121 8.25 4.31 5.52
C VAL A 121 9.17 4.52 4.31
N ALA A 122 9.72 5.73 4.13
CA ALA A 122 10.68 6.01 3.07
C ALA A 122 12.00 5.26 3.29
N LEU A 123 12.47 5.19 4.53
CA LEU A 123 13.67 4.47 4.92
C LEU A 123 13.51 2.98 4.63
N ASP A 124 12.43 2.37 5.11
CA ASP A 124 12.10 0.96 4.83
C ASP A 124 12.06 0.68 3.33
N ALA A 125 11.45 1.59 2.55
CA ALA A 125 11.39 1.49 1.09
C ALA A 125 12.74 1.67 0.40
N SER A 126 13.67 2.41 1.00
CA SER A 126 15.02 2.66 0.47
C SER A 126 16.00 1.52 0.79
N GLU A 127 15.84 0.87 1.94
CA GLU A 127 16.68 -0.27 2.38
C GLU A 127 16.36 -1.56 1.60
N THR A 128 15.15 -1.65 1.07
CA THR A 128 14.65 -2.84 0.39
C THR A 128 14.65 -2.67 -1.13
N CYS A 129 15.84 -2.51 -1.72
CA CYS A 129 16.08 -2.44 -3.18
C CYS A 129 15.44 -1.27 -3.95
N GLU A 130 15.98 -1.02 -5.14
CA GLU A 130 16.05 0.28 -5.81
C GLU A 130 14.73 0.85 -6.37
N ASP A 131 13.64 0.08 -6.41
CA ASP A 131 12.49 0.37 -7.28
C ASP A 131 11.15 0.74 -6.55
N ARG A 132 11.12 0.83 -5.21
CA ARG A 132 9.90 0.89 -4.34
C ARG A 132 9.06 2.19 -4.27
N ALA A 133 9.29 3.20 -5.12
CA ALA A 133 8.72 4.54 -4.90
C ALA A 133 7.18 4.61 -4.95
N ALA A 134 6.51 3.91 -5.85
CA ALA A 134 5.04 3.99 -5.90
C ALA A 134 4.34 3.22 -4.80
N LEU A 135 4.85 2.04 -4.44
CA LEU A 135 4.34 1.28 -3.29
C LEU A 135 4.54 2.07 -1.99
N ALA A 136 5.68 2.73 -1.84
CA ALA A 136 5.96 3.58 -0.70
C ALA A 136 5.04 4.81 -0.67
N PHE A 137 4.75 5.45 -1.81
CA PHE A 137 3.73 6.50 -1.88
C PHE A 137 2.37 6.01 -1.36
N VAL A 138 1.97 4.80 -1.75
CA VAL A 138 0.70 4.20 -1.30
C VAL A 138 0.68 3.96 0.19
N LYS A 139 1.75 3.40 0.74
CA LYS A 139 1.89 3.21 2.18
C LYS A 139 1.86 4.53 2.95
N MET A 140 2.51 5.58 2.42
CA MET A 140 2.52 6.90 3.04
C MET A 140 1.15 7.58 3.03
N GLN A 141 0.37 7.43 1.96
CA GLN A 141 -0.99 7.97 1.89
C GLN A 141 -1.93 7.23 2.86
N ILE A 142 -1.81 5.89 2.96
CA ILE A 142 -2.55 5.10 3.96
C ILE A 142 -2.16 5.54 5.39
N ALA A 143 -0.87 5.78 5.66
CA ALA A 143 -0.39 6.28 6.94
C ALA A 143 -0.93 7.69 7.26
N THR A 144 -0.94 8.58 6.27
CA THR A 144 -1.50 9.94 6.41
C THR A 144 -2.97 9.89 6.78
N ILE A 145 -3.78 9.11 6.04
CA ILE A 145 -5.19 8.90 6.37
C ILE A 145 -5.31 8.35 7.79
N SER A 146 -4.54 7.31 8.14
CA SER A 146 -4.56 6.69 9.47
C SER A 146 -4.33 7.70 10.58
N GLU A 147 -3.37 8.59 10.45
CA GLU A 147 -3.08 9.64 11.43
C GLU A 147 -4.18 10.71 11.49
N GLU A 148 -4.75 11.12 10.36
CA GLU A 148 -5.89 12.04 10.34
C GLU A 148 -7.11 11.45 11.07
N VAL A 149 -7.39 10.16 10.88
CA VAL A 149 -8.46 9.49 11.65
C VAL A 149 -8.07 9.41 13.12
N GLN A 150 -6.82 9.09 13.46
CA GLN A 150 -6.38 8.97 14.85
C GLN A 150 -6.38 10.32 15.60
N SER A 151 -6.12 11.42 14.90
CA SER A 151 -6.17 12.79 15.43
C SER A 151 -7.58 13.38 15.53
N GLY A 152 -8.60 12.66 15.03
CA GLY A 152 -10.00 13.07 15.13
C GLY A 152 -10.50 13.96 13.99
N ALA A 153 -9.74 14.09 12.89
CA ALA A 153 -10.12 14.94 11.76
C ALA A 153 -11.50 14.58 11.17
N TYR A 154 -11.94 13.33 11.33
CA TYR A 154 -13.19 12.81 10.78
C TYR A 154 -14.29 12.54 11.81
N ASP A 155 -14.15 12.98 13.07
CA ASP A 155 -15.10 12.64 14.16
C ASP A 155 -16.54 13.09 13.88
N HIS A 156 -16.71 14.14 13.07
CA HIS A 156 -18.02 14.65 12.61
C HIS A 156 -18.28 14.43 11.12
N ARG A 157 -17.40 13.70 10.42
CA ARG A 157 -17.42 13.50 8.96
C ARG A 157 -17.31 12.02 8.60
N MET A 158 -18.16 11.21 9.23
CA MET A 158 -18.10 9.74 9.12
C MET A 158 -18.31 9.22 7.69
N ASP A 159 -19.13 9.89 6.89
CA ASP A 159 -19.38 9.51 5.49
C ASP A 159 -18.10 9.67 4.65
N GLU A 160 -17.35 10.76 4.90
CA GLU A 160 -16.04 11.00 4.29
C GLU A 160 -15.01 9.96 4.76
N LEU A 161 -14.99 9.65 6.07
CA LEU A 161 -14.12 8.62 6.64
C LEU A 161 -14.35 7.25 5.98
N VAL A 162 -15.61 6.81 5.88
CA VAL A 162 -15.92 5.51 5.26
C VAL A 162 -15.55 5.52 3.79
N SER A 163 -15.77 6.63 3.06
CA SER A 163 -15.30 6.75 1.68
C SER A 163 -13.78 6.63 1.57
N ARG A 164 -13.01 7.23 2.48
CA ARG A 164 -11.54 7.09 2.53
C ARG A 164 -11.12 5.67 2.91
N ALA A 165 -11.81 5.06 3.86
CA ALA A 165 -11.56 3.68 4.29
C ALA A 165 -11.78 2.69 3.13
N ARG A 166 -12.80 2.90 2.30
CA ARG A 166 -13.02 2.11 1.07
C ARG A 166 -11.88 2.26 0.07
N GLN A 167 -11.35 3.47 -0.10
CA GLN A 167 -10.16 3.69 -0.94
C GLN A 167 -8.95 2.91 -0.41
N VAL A 168 -8.69 2.98 0.90
CA VAL A 168 -7.62 2.21 1.57
C VAL A 168 -7.83 0.71 1.37
N PHE A 169 -9.04 0.20 1.57
CA PHE A 169 -9.40 -1.20 1.36
C PHE A 169 -9.04 -1.66 -0.06
N ARG A 170 -9.49 -0.93 -1.08
CA ARG A 170 -9.22 -1.25 -2.49
C ARG A 170 -7.72 -1.28 -2.78
N HIS A 171 -6.95 -0.33 -2.26
CA HIS A 171 -5.48 -0.33 -2.38
C HIS A 171 -4.84 -1.55 -1.73
N THR A 172 -5.30 -1.97 -0.54
CA THR A 172 -4.78 -3.19 0.11
C THR A 172 -5.14 -4.47 -0.67
N CYS A 173 -6.32 -4.53 -1.29
CA CYS A 173 -6.68 -5.64 -2.18
C CYS A 173 -5.78 -5.67 -3.41
N LEU A 174 -5.53 -4.53 -4.06
CA LEU A 174 -4.62 -4.44 -5.21
C LEU A 174 -3.18 -4.79 -4.82
N GLU A 175 -2.73 -4.43 -3.63
CA GLU A 175 -1.43 -4.85 -3.10
C GLU A 175 -1.34 -6.39 -3.00
N SER A 176 -2.36 -7.03 -2.44
CA SER A 176 -2.43 -8.50 -2.37
C SER A 176 -2.46 -9.16 -3.75
N ILE A 177 -3.23 -8.60 -4.69
CA ILE A 177 -3.35 -9.11 -6.07
C ILE A 177 -2.00 -9.02 -6.78
N ALA A 178 -1.33 -7.88 -6.70
CA ALA A 178 -0.01 -7.68 -7.29
C ALA A 178 1.04 -8.60 -6.65
N ALA A 179 1.05 -8.74 -5.31
CA ALA A 179 1.95 -9.67 -4.60
C ALA A 179 1.77 -11.14 -5.07
N LYS A 180 0.55 -11.55 -5.43
CA LYS A 180 0.28 -12.86 -6.03
C LYS A 180 0.72 -12.95 -7.49
N LYS A 181 0.68 -11.85 -8.24
CA LYS A 181 1.03 -11.79 -9.67
C LYS A 181 2.54 -11.77 -9.89
N VAL A 182 3.30 -11.03 -9.07
CA VAL A 182 4.75 -10.83 -9.24
C VAL A 182 5.56 -12.12 -9.37
N PRO A 183 5.31 -13.19 -8.57
CA PRO A 183 6.02 -14.46 -8.74
C PRO A 183 5.75 -15.15 -10.07
N THR A 184 4.65 -14.83 -10.75
CA THR A 184 4.30 -15.39 -12.07
C THR A 184 5.06 -14.73 -13.22
N LEU A 185 5.71 -13.58 -12.96
CA LEU A 185 6.38 -12.78 -13.96
C LEU A 185 7.90 -12.91 -13.80
N ARG A 186 8.57 -13.31 -14.89
CA ARG A 186 10.02 -13.58 -14.90
C ARG A 186 10.89 -12.32 -14.93
N PHE A 187 10.43 -11.29 -15.62
CA PHE A 187 11.21 -10.08 -15.88
C PHE A 187 10.54 -8.80 -15.40
N ALA A 188 9.27 -8.86 -15.00
CA ALA A 188 8.56 -7.67 -14.55
C ALA A 188 9.03 -7.27 -13.15
N ASP A 189 9.15 -5.96 -12.95
CA ASP A 189 9.40 -5.39 -11.65
C ASP A 189 8.12 -5.43 -10.79
N GLU A 190 8.27 -5.69 -9.49
CA GLU A 190 7.14 -5.73 -8.54
C GLU A 190 6.36 -4.41 -8.56
N ILE A 191 7.06 -3.28 -8.58
CA ILE A 191 6.43 -1.96 -8.57
C ILE A 191 5.69 -1.69 -9.87
N GLU A 192 6.25 -2.07 -11.01
CA GLU A 192 5.57 -1.89 -12.28
C GLU A 192 4.25 -2.66 -12.33
N VAL A 193 4.20 -3.84 -11.71
CA VAL A 193 2.97 -4.63 -11.57
C VAL A 193 1.97 -3.92 -10.64
N HIS A 194 2.40 -3.45 -9.47
CA HIS A 194 1.53 -2.70 -8.54
C HIS A 194 0.98 -1.43 -9.19
N LEU A 195 1.84 -0.62 -9.80
CA LEU A 195 1.47 0.61 -10.50
C LEU A 195 0.53 0.33 -11.67
N ALA A 196 0.79 -0.71 -12.46
CA ALA A 196 -0.06 -1.07 -13.58
C ALA A 196 -1.51 -1.30 -13.12
N PHE A 197 -1.72 -2.04 -12.02
CA PHE A 197 -3.05 -2.21 -11.45
C PHE A 197 -3.65 -0.89 -10.94
N GLN A 198 -2.89 -0.13 -10.14
CA GLN A 198 -3.41 1.11 -9.55
C GLN A 198 -3.78 2.16 -10.59
N VAL A 199 -2.91 2.37 -11.57
CA VAL A 199 -3.10 3.36 -12.64
C VAL A 199 -4.27 2.95 -13.53
N LYS A 200 -4.28 1.71 -14.03
CA LYS A 200 -5.32 1.26 -14.97
C LYS A 200 -6.67 1.06 -14.31
N LEU A 201 -6.72 0.78 -13.01
CA LEU A 201 -7.97 0.59 -12.29
C LEU A 201 -8.41 1.82 -11.48
N ASN A 202 -7.66 2.93 -11.53
CA ASN A 202 -7.95 4.13 -10.75
C ASN A 202 -9.37 4.65 -10.95
N GLU A 203 -9.77 4.86 -12.21
CA GLU A 203 -11.08 5.44 -12.53
C GLU A 203 -12.21 4.46 -12.20
N VAL A 204 -12.08 3.20 -12.61
CA VAL A 204 -13.12 2.18 -12.44
C VAL A 204 -13.31 1.75 -10.98
N LEU A 205 -12.25 1.73 -10.17
CA LEU A 205 -12.31 1.43 -8.74
C LEU A 205 -12.34 2.69 -7.86
N GLN A 206 -12.33 3.88 -8.45
CA GLN A 206 -12.35 5.16 -7.74
C GLN A 206 -11.30 5.24 -6.61
N LEU A 207 -10.04 4.93 -6.93
CA LEU A 207 -8.96 4.80 -5.93
C LEU A 207 -8.56 6.13 -5.26
N GLY A 208 -9.03 7.25 -5.80
CA GLY A 208 -8.96 8.58 -5.20
C GLY A 208 -7.63 9.31 -5.42
N TRP A 209 -6.51 8.67 -5.07
CA TRP A 209 -5.17 9.28 -5.08
C TRP A 209 -4.13 8.43 -5.83
N ALA A 210 -4.57 7.46 -6.65
CA ALA A 210 -3.66 6.71 -7.49
C ALA A 210 -3.02 7.60 -8.58
N VAL A 211 -1.79 7.24 -8.95
CA VAL A 211 -1.07 7.80 -10.11
C VAL A 211 -1.96 7.60 -11.36
N ARG A 212 -2.25 8.65 -12.14
CA ARG A 212 -3.14 8.51 -13.32
C ARG A 212 -2.42 8.06 -14.57
N ASP A 213 -1.12 8.28 -14.65
CA ASP A 213 -0.32 7.87 -15.80
C ASP A 213 1.04 7.31 -15.38
N MET A 214 1.43 6.21 -16.02
CA MET A 214 2.63 5.46 -15.72
C MET A 214 3.53 5.41 -16.96
N ARG A 215 4.79 5.80 -16.78
CA ARG A 215 5.75 5.92 -17.89
C ARG A 215 6.08 4.58 -18.58
N PHE A 216 6.03 3.46 -17.84
CA PHE A 216 6.48 2.14 -18.32
C PHE A 216 5.42 1.03 -18.18
N PHE A 217 4.16 1.31 -18.51
CA PHE A 217 3.09 0.31 -18.42
C PHE A 217 3.39 -0.97 -19.23
N ASP A 218 3.90 -0.83 -20.45
CA ASP A 218 4.14 -1.95 -21.39
C ASP A 218 5.17 -2.97 -20.89
N VAL A 219 5.93 -2.62 -19.86
CA VAL A 219 7.01 -3.47 -19.29
C VAL A 219 6.52 -4.27 -18.06
N SER A 220 5.37 -3.89 -17.48
CA SER A 220 4.82 -4.50 -16.27
C SER A 220 4.38 -5.97 -16.42
N GLY A 221 4.14 -6.44 -17.65
CA GLY A 221 3.63 -7.79 -17.90
C GLY A 221 2.18 -8.03 -17.43
N VAL A 222 1.47 -6.99 -16.99
CA VAL A 222 0.05 -7.05 -16.62
C VAL A 222 -0.81 -6.98 -17.88
N THR A 223 -1.68 -7.97 -18.07
CA THR A 223 -2.56 -8.06 -19.25
C THR A 223 -3.94 -7.46 -18.97
N GLU A 224 -4.72 -7.16 -20.02
CA GLU A 224 -6.12 -6.75 -19.88
C GLU A 224 -6.96 -7.79 -19.12
N SER A 225 -6.68 -9.08 -19.31
CA SER A 225 -7.35 -10.14 -18.54
C SER A 225 -6.99 -10.09 -17.07
N ASP A 226 -5.75 -9.75 -16.72
CA ASP A 226 -5.37 -9.58 -15.31
C ASP A 226 -6.10 -8.39 -14.69
N LEU A 227 -6.23 -7.28 -15.43
CA LEU A 227 -6.96 -6.08 -14.98
C LEU A 227 -8.45 -6.39 -14.74
N ALA A 228 -9.11 -7.09 -15.66
CA ALA A 228 -10.51 -7.47 -15.52
C ALA A 228 -10.76 -8.39 -14.30
N LYS A 229 -9.85 -9.37 -14.08
CA LYS A 229 -9.89 -10.25 -12.91
C LYS A 229 -9.68 -9.47 -11.63
N ALA A 230 -8.66 -8.60 -11.59
CA ALA A 230 -8.37 -7.77 -10.43
C ALA A 230 -9.53 -6.82 -10.08
N MET A 231 -10.16 -6.20 -11.09
CA MET A 231 -11.35 -5.36 -10.90
C MET A 231 -12.49 -6.16 -10.26
N THR A 232 -12.83 -7.31 -10.83
CA THR A 232 -13.92 -8.17 -10.34
C THR A 232 -13.64 -8.64 -8.91
N GLU A 233 -12.40 -9.05 -8.64
CA GLU A 233 -11.95 -9.49 -7.32
C GLU A 233 -12.10 -8.37 -6.28
N VAL A 234 -11.60 -7.16 -6.56
CA VAL A 234 -11.71 -6.03 -5.63
C VAL A 234 -13.17 -5.67 -5.36
N GLN A 235 -14.01 -5.61 -6.40
CA GLN A 235 -15.42 -5.27 -6.26
C GLN A 235 -16.18 -6.30 -5.42
N THR A 236 -15.92 -7.59 -5.65
CA THR A 236 -16.51 -8.70 -4.89
C THR A 236 -16.07 -8.66 -3.45
N GLN A 237 -14.75 -8.56 -3.21
CA GLN A 237 -14.20 -8.46 -1.86
C GLN A 237 -14.73 -7.24 -1.10
N GLU A 238 -14.90 -6.09 -1.74
CA GLU A 238 -15.43 -4.90 -1.05
C GLU A 238 -16.89 -5.09 -0.63
N ASN A 239 -17.72 -5.67 -1.51
CA ASN A 239 -19.12 -5.94 -1.17
C ASN A 239 -19.26 -6.94 -0.01
N GLU A 240 -18.37 -7.93 0.05
CA GLU A 240 -18.48 -9.04 1.02
C GLU A 240 -17.73 -8.77 2.34
N GLN A 241 -16.58 -8.10 2.27
CA GLN A 241 -15.60 -8.10 3.36
C GLN A 241 -15.34 -6.72 3.95
N PHE A 242 -15.77 -5.63 3.29
CA PHE A 242 -15.45 -4.27 3.73
C PHE A 242 -15.90 -3.99 5.17
N GLY A 243 -17.10 -4.42 5.57
CA GLY A 243 -17.60 -4.20 6.94
C GLY A 243 -16.74 -4.88 8.01
N ALA A 244 -16.33 -6.13 7.75
CA ALA A 244 -15.43 -6.87 8.63
C ALA A 244 -14.03 -6.25 8.68
N TRP A 245 -13.51 -5.84 7.52
CA TRP A 245 -12.22 -5.17 7.42
C TRP A 245 -12.22 -3.83 8.17
N LEU A 246 -13.27 -3.00 8.00
CA LEU A 246 -13.39 -1.71 8.66
C LEU A 246 -13.39 -1.88 10.19
N ALA A 247 -14.11 -2.87 10.69
CA ALA A 247 -14.16 -3.17 12.13
C ALA A 247 -12.77 -3.51 12.71
N CYS A 248 -11.91 -4.15 11.92
CA CYS A 248 -10.53 -4.50 12.30
C CYS A 248 -9.52 -3.40 11.94
N TRP A 249 -9.91 -2.35 11.21
CA TRP A 249 -9.00 -1.28 10.82
C TRP A 249 -8.67 -0.38 12.02
N SER A 250 -7.42 -0.40 12.47
CA SER A 250 -6.97 0.32 13.69
C SER A 250 -7.39 1.81 13.78
N PRO A 251 -7.30 2.62 12.70
CA PRO A 251 -7.76 4.00 12.73
C PRO A 251 -9.26 4.14 13.04
N TRP A 252 -10.09 3.24 12.53
CA TRP A 252 -11.52 3.19 12.87
C TRP A 252 -11.73 2.91 14.36
N GLY A 253 -10.98 1.97 14.94
CA GLY A 253 -11.01 1.71 16.38
C GLY A 253 -10.67 2.93 17.23
N SER A 254 -9.72 3.76 16.77
CA SER A 254 -9.37 5.02 17.46
C SER A 254 -10.54 6.02 17.45
N MET A 255 -11.31 6.09 16.37
CA MET A 255 -12.53 6.89 16.32
C MET A 255 -13.60 6.34 17.26
N LEU A 256 -13.85 5.03 17.24
CA LEU A 256 -14.79 4.40 18.16
C LEU A 256 -14.44 4.69 19.62
N LYS A 257 -13.15 4.62 19.98
CA LYS A 257 -12.66 4.93 21.33
C LYS A 257 -12.92 6.38 21.75
N ARG A 258 -12.83 7.35 20.83
CA ARG A 258 -13.12 8.75 21.14
C ARG A 258 -14.60 9.01 21.36
N HIS A 259 -15.48 8.31 20.63
CA HIS A 259 -16.93 8.45 20.76
C HIS A 259 -17.50 7.68 21.96
N ASP A 260 -17.04 6.45 22.20
CA ASP A 260 -17.50 5.59 23.30
C ASP A 260 -16.33 4.77 23.85
N CYS A 261 -15.54 5.42 24.71
CA CYS A 261 -14.35 4.82 25.32
C CYS A 261 -14.71 3.62 26.22
N GLU A 262 -15.87 3.64 26.87
CA GLU A 262 -16.31 2.57 27.76
C GLU A 262 -16.58 1.29 26.97
N LYS A 263 -17.42 1.35 25.93
CA LYS A 263 -17.70 0.18 25.09
C LYS A 263 -16.46 -0.31 24.35
N TYR A 264 -15.63 0.61 23.85
CA TYR A 264 -14.38 0.23 23.19
C TYR A 264 -13.48 -0.56 24.14
N ASN A 265 -13.24 -0.06 25.36
CA ASN A 265 -12.40 -0.75 26.35
C ASN A 265 -13.02 -2.06 26.82
N ALA A 266 -14.35 -2.16 26.92
CA ALA A 266 -15.02 -3.42 27.24
C ALA A 266 -14.74 -4.50 26.17
N VAL A 267 -14.77 -4.11 24.89
CA VAL A 267 -14.42 -5.01 23.77
C VAL A 267 -12.93 -5.37 23.76
N GLN A 268 -12.03 -4.43 24.04
CA GLN A 268 -10.59 -4.74 24.18
C GLN A 268 -10.32 -5.72 25.32
N ASN A 269 -10.99 -5.54 26.46
CA ASN A 269 -10.88 -6.48 27.59
C ASN A 269 -11.51 -7.85 27.29
N ALA A 270 -12.55 -7.90 26.44
CA ALA A 270 -13.08 -9.17 25.95
C ALA A 270 -12.10 -9.85 24.99
N LEU A 271 -11.42 -9.08 24.14
CA LEU A 271 -10.42 -9.59 23.20
C LEU A 271 -9.28 -10.31 23.92
N TYR A 272 -8.66 -9.64 24.89
CA TYR A 272 -7.60 -10.24 25.70
C TYR A 272 -8.04 -11.54 26.40
N ARG A 273 -9.29 -11.59 26.88
CA ARG A 273 -9.84 -12.79 27.54
C ARG A 273 -10.09 -13.93 26.54
N GLU A 274 -10.64 -13.65 25.37
CA GLU A 274 -10.87 -14.67 24.34
C GLU A 274 -9.54 -15.22 23.80
N GLU A 275 -8.54 -14.37 23.59
CA GLU A 275 -7.20 -14.79 23.20
C GLU A 275 -6.57 -15.71 24.24
N GLU A 276 -6.66 -15.36 25.53
CA GLU A 276 -6.12 -16.19 26.62
C GLU A 276 -6.83 -17.56 26.72
N LEU A 277 -8.14 -17.60 26.48
CA LEU A 277 -8.95 -18.80 26.71
C LEU A 277 -9.04 -19.73 25.51
N TYR A 278 -9.10 -19.19 24.29
CA TYR A 278 -9.51 -19.94 23.10
C TYR A 278 -8.47 -19.98 21.98
N LEU A 279 -7.49 -19.08 21.96
CA LEU A 279 -6.55 -18.97 20.84
C LEU A 279 -5.83 -20.29 20.55
N GLU A 280 -5.25 -20.94 21.56
CA GLU A 280 -4.52 -22.19 21.34
C GLU A 280 -5.43 -23.31 20.83
N GLY A 281 -6.68 -23.38 21.32
CA GLY A 281 -7.68 -24.32 20.83
C GLY A 281 -8.02 -24.09 19.35
N GLU A 282 -8.35 -22.85 18.99
CA GLU A 282 -8.68 -22.47 17.61
C GLU A 282 -7.49 -22.69 16.66
N VAL A 283 -6.27 -22.36 17.08
CA VAL A 283 -5.05 -22.63 16.29
C VAL A 283 -4.87 -24.12 16.05
N ASN A 284 -5.07 -24.96 17.06
CA ASN A 284 -4.94 -26.41 16.91
C ASN A 284 -6.00 -26.99 15.97
N ASP A 285 -7.23 -26.48 16.02
CA ASP A 285 -8.31 -26.93 15.15
C ASP A 285 -8.05 -26.51 13.70
N MET A 286 -7.71 -25.25 13.45
CA MET A 286 -7.37 -24.76 12.10
C MET A 286 -6.12 -25.44 11.53
N HIS A 287 -5.08 -25.65 12.34
CA HIS A 287 -3.86 -26.36 11.91
C HIS A 287 -4.16 -27.81 11.49
N ARG A 288 -5.05 -28.49 12.24
CA ARG A 288 -5.47 -29.87 11.95
C ARG A 288 -6.27 -29.96 10.65
N GLU A 289 -7.11 -28.97 10.36
CA GLU A 289 -7.90 -28.92 9.11
C GLU A 289 -7.03 -28.85 7.85
N VAL A 290 -5.87 -28.20 7.92
CA VAL A 290 -4.93 -28.12 6.79
C VAL A 290 -4.19 -29.45 6.56
N GLY A 291 -4.13 -30.33 7.57
CA GLY A 291 -3.59 -31.70 7.45
C GLY A 291 -2.07 -31.80 7.33
N LEU A 292 -1.34 -30.72 7.62
CA LEU A 292 0.14 -30.65 7.60
C LEU A 292 0.69 -30.45 9.02
N GLU A 293 0.44 -31.43 9.90
CA GLU A 293 0.60 -31.30 11.35
C GLU A 293 2.01 -30.92 11.84
N ASN A 294 3.06 -31.16 11.05
CA ASN A 294 4.45 -30.85 11.41
C ASN A 294 5.02 -29.61 10.70
N ASP A 295 4.21 -28.89 9.92
CA ASP A 295 4.64 -27.70 9.20
C ASP A 295 4.49 -26.44 10.09
N MET A 296 5.61 -25.81 10.40
CA MET A 296 5.65 -24.61 11.25
C MET A 296 5.01 -23.40 10.56
N ASP A 297 5.11 -23.29 9.24
CA ASP A 297 4.53 -22.17 8.49
C ASP A 297 3.00 -22.29 8.45
N VAL A 298 2.49 -23.51 8.34
CA VAL A 298 1.05 -23.80 8.45
C VAL A 298 0.53 -23.44 9.84
N ARG A 299 1.28 -23.77 10.90
CA ARG A 299 0.90 -23.41 12.27
C ARG A 299 0.90 -21.89 12.49
N VAL A 300 1.88 -21.18 11.93
CA VAL A 300 1.93 -19.71 11.97
C VAL A 300 0.73 -19.11 11.24
N GLY A 301 0.37 -19.66 10.07
CA GLY A 301 -0.81 -19.27 9.31
C GLY A 301 -2.12 -19.48 10.09
N ALA A 302 -2.27 -20.65 10.72
CA ALA A 302 -3.39 -20.96 11.61
C ALA A 302 -3.46 -20.01 12.82
N GLY A 303 -2.30 -19.68 13.41
CA GLY A 303 -2.13 -18.63 14.41
C GLY A 303 -2.78 -17.31 14.02
N LYS A 304 -2.37 -16.78 12.86
CA LYS A 304 -2.88 -15.53 12.32
C LYS A 304 -4.39 -15.60 12.04
N ALA A 305 -4.87 -16.69 11.44
CA ALA A 305 -6.27 -16.87 11.12
C ALA A 305 -7.16 -16.93 12.38
N ALA A 306 -6.70 -17.62 13.44
CA ALA A 306 -7.41 -17.69 14.71
C ALA A 306 -7.49 -16.32 15.40
N MET A 307 -6.39 -15.56 15.43
CA MET A 307 -6.40 -14.19 15.95
C MET A 307 -7.37 -13.30 15.18
N GLU A 308 -7.34 -13.33 13.85
CA GLU A 308 -8.28 -12.58 13.01
C GLU A 308 -9.75 -12.99 13.25
N ALA A 309 -10.02 -14.28 13.46
CA ALA A 309 -11.37 -14.77 13.74
C ALA A 309 -11.91 -14.26 15.09
N ILE A 310 -11.08 -14.31 16.13
CA ILE A 310 -11.40 -13.79 17.46
C ILE A 310 -11.63 -12.26 17.40
N GLU A 311 -10.76 -11.52 16.73
CA GLU A 311 -10.92 -10.07 16.56
C GLU A 311 -12.24 -9.71 15.87
N ARG A 312 -12.54 -10.36 14.74
CA ARG A 312 -13.76 -10.11 13.96
C ARG A 312 -15.01 -10.38 14.78
N ARG A 313 -15.01 -11.47 15.57
CA ARG A 313 -16.14 -11.87 16.44
C ARG A 313 -16.56 -10.76 17.40
N LEU A 314 -15.60 -9.97 17.89
CA LEU A 314 -15.83 -8.92 18.88
C LEU A 314 -15.94 -7.51 18.28
N LYS A 315 -15.09 -7.19 17.29
CA LYS A 315 -15.03 -5.83 16.72
C LYS A 315 -16.17 -5.55 15.72
N ILE A 316 -16.67 -6.58 15.02
CA ILE A 316 -17.78 -6.40 14.05
C ILE A 316 -19.06 -5.94 14.77
N PRO A 317 -19.54 -6.61 15.84
CA PRO A 317 -20.73 -6.14 16.56
C PRO A 317 -20.59 -4.70 17.06
N LEU A 318 -19.43 -4.35 17.62
CA LEU A 318 -19.16 -2.98 18.10
C LEU A 318 -19.34 -1.94 16.98
N THR A 319 -18.80 -2.22 15.79
CA THR A 319 -18.90 -1.33 14.63
C THR A 319 -20.33 -1.21 14.14
N MET A 320 -21.05 -2.33 14.03
CA MET A 320 -22.44 -2.36 13.57
C MET A 320 -23.37 -1.62 14.54
N ASP A 321 -23.23 -1.86 15.85
CA ASP A 321 -24.02 -1.18 16.88
C ASP A 321 -23.75 0.32 16.89
N PHE A 322 -22.47 0.72 16.76
CA PHE A 322 -22.11 2.12 16.66
C PHE A 322 -22.78 2.80 15.46
N LEU A 323 -22.67 2.20 14.27
CA LEU A 323 -23.29 2.74 13.06
C LEU A 323 -24.82 2.76 13.14
N ALA A 324 -25.44 1.74 13.73
CA ALA A 324 -26.88 1.69 13.95
C ALA A 324 -27.36 2.82 14.88
N ASN A 325 -26.65 3.06 15.98
CA ASN A 325 -26.96 4.15 16.91
C ASN A 325 -26.83 5.54 16.26
N GLN A 326 -25.98 5.66 15.23
CA GLN A 326 -25.81 6.89 14.46
C GLN A 326 -26.75 6.99 13.24
N GLY A 327 -27.55 5.94 12.95
CA GLY A 327 -28.38 5.88 11.75
C GLY A 327 -27.59 5.75 10.44
N LYS A 328 -26.36 5.23 10.50
CA LYS A 328 -25.38 5.20 9.40
C LYS A 328 -25.00 3.79 8.93
N THR A 329 -25.86 2.79 9.16
CA THR A 329 -25.62 1.41 8.69
C THR A 329 -25.45 1.32 7.16
N HIS A 330 -26.16 2.17 6.42
CA HIS A 330 -26.08 2.25 4.96
C HIS A 330 -24.66 2.52 4.43
N LEU A 331 -23.75 3.04 5.26
CA LEU A 331 -22.36 3.24 4.88
C LEU A 331 -21.61 1.93 4.59
N LEU A 332 -22.13 0.80 5.07
CA LEU A 332 -21.57 -0.53 4.83
C LEU A 332 -22.27 -1.29 3.71
N ASP A 333 -23.28 -0.71 3.07
CA ASP A 333 -24.00 -1.37 1.98
C ASP A 333 -23.04 -1.71 0.81
N PRO A 334 -23.35 -2.76 0.03
CA PRO A 334 -22.65 -3.06 -1.22
C PRO A 334 -22.66 -1.85 -2.16
N VAL A 335 -21.49 -1.48 -2.67
CA VAL A 335 -21.32 -0.30 -3.53
C VAL A 335 -21.14 -0.67 -5.01
N TRP A 336 -20.85 -1.94 -5.29
CA TRP A 336 -20.66 -2.44 -6.66
C TRP A 336 -21.83 -3.31 -7.09
N ASN A 337 -22.29 -3.14 -8.32
CA ASN A 337 -23.26 -4.05 -8.91
C ASN A 337 -22.51 -5.26 -9.50
N THR A 338 -22.34 -6.31 -8.71
CA THR A 338 -21.64 -7.54 -9.13
C THR A 338 -22.57 -8.55 -9.79
N SER A 339 -23.69 -8.11 -10.38
CA SER A 339 -24.56 -8.99 -11.17
C SER A 339 -23.75 -9.54 -12.34
N VAL A 340 -23.34 -10.79 -12.22
CA VAL A 340 -22.72 -11.55 -13.30
C VAL A 340 -23.81 -11.72 -14.36
N ASP A 341 -23.69 -11.02 -15.49
CA ASP A 341 -24.39 -11.44 -16.70
C ASP A 341 -23.85 -12.84 -17.06
N THR A 342 -24.57 -13.86 -16.60
CA THR A 342 -24.33 -15.29 -16.89
C THR A 342 -24.59 -15.64 -18.34
#